data_AF-A0A9D4SRL9-F1
#
_entry.id   AF-A0A9D4SRL9-F1
#
_cell.length_a   1.000
_cell.length_b   1.000
_cell.length_c   1.000
_cell.angle_alpha   90.00
_cell.angle_beta   90.00
_cell.angle_gamma   90.00
#
_symmetry.space_group_name_H-M   'P 1'
#
loop_
_entity.id
_entity.type
_entity.pdbx_description
1 polymer ?
#
loop_
_entity_poly.entity_id
_entity_poly.type
_entity_poly.pdbx_seq_one_letter_code
_entity_poly.pdbx_strand_id
1 'polypeptide(L)'
;MCSLCLDSSNGDVEGYVRLRNPHLAKLSSDHLYHLALSTTTHSLVDMFGDVKFVCMGGTPSRMEQFARLAKEKLNLKLPTGTDLC
;
A
#
# COMPACT_ATOMS: atom_id res chain seq x y z
N MET A 1 2.22 18.13 0.07
CA MET A 1 2.70 18.00 -1.31
C MET A 1 3.22 16.59 -1.49
N CYS A 2 2.43 15.71 -2.10
CA CYS A 2 2.81 14.31 -2.30
C CYS A 2 3.78 14.24 -3.49
N SER A 3 5.08 14.12 -3.22
CA SER A 3 6.15 14.17 -4.23
C SER A 3 6.27 12.89 -5.08
N LEU A 4 5.28 11.98 -5.04
CA LEU A 4 5.39 10.65 -5.63
C LEU A 4 4.76 10.51 -7.02
N CYS A 5 4.21 11.57 -7.62
CA CYS A 5 3.53 11.46 -8.91
C CYS A 5 3.94 12.50 -9.97
N LEU A 6 5.03 13.24 -9.76
CA LEU A 6 5.52 14.21 -10.74
C LEU A 6 6.93 13.83 -11.19
N ASP A 7 7.00 12.91 -12.15
CA ASP A 7 7.91 13.12 -13.27
C ASP A 7 7.35 12.47 -14.55
N SER A 8 6.87 13.34 -15.44
CA SER A 8 6.57 13.03 -16.84
C SER A 8 7.76 13.47 -17.69
N SER A 9 8.91 12.82 -17.56
CA SER A 9 10.01 12.93 -18.52
C SER A 9 11.15 11.94 -18.23
N ASN A 10 11.30 10.95 -19.12
CA ASN A 10 12.51 10.14 -19.33
C ASN A 10 13.13 9.38 -18.14
N GLY A 11 12.89 8.07 -18.12
CA GLY A 11 13.67 7.10 -17.36
C GLY A 11 12.77 6.08 -16.66
N ASP A 12 12.79 4.83 -17.11
CA ASP A 12 12.17 3.73 -16.39
C ASP A 12 12.98 3.46 -15.12
N VAL A 13 12.62 4.12 -14.01
CA VAL A 13 13.14 3.74 -12.70
C VAL A 13 12.46 2.43 -12.32
N GLU A 14 13.11 1.30 -12.63
CA GLU A 14 12.61 -0.04 -12.34
C GLU A 14 12.24 -0.16 -10.85
N GLY A 15 10.95 -0.36 -10.57
CA GLY A 15 10.47 -0.68 -9.22
C GLY A 15 9.43 0.26 -8.60
N TYR A 16 9.07 1.38 -9.24
CA TYR A 16 8.01 2.26 -8.74
C TYR A 16 6.64 1.98 -9.41
N VAL A 17 5.57 2.04 -8.61
CA VAL A 17 4.19 1.91 -9.11
C VAL A 17 3.80 3.19 -9.85
N ARG A 18 3.57 3.09 -11.16
CA ARG A 18 3.17 4.22 -12.02
C ARG A 18 1.65 4.35 -12.10
N LEU A 19 1.17 5.57 -11.86
CA LEU A 19 -0.23 5.93 -12.10
C LEU A 19 -0.40 6.49 -13.52
N ARG A 20 -1.44 6.04 -14.23
CA ARG A 20 -1.77 6.54 -15.58
C ARG A 20 -2.82 7.65 -15.60
N ASN A 21 -3.34 8.02 -14.43
CA ASN A 21 -4.35 9.06 -14.31
C ASN A 21 -3.69 10.40 -13.93
N PRO A 22 -3.59 11.38 -14.86
CA PRO A 22 -2.96 12.67 -14.59
C PRO A 22 -3.77 13.58 -13.67
N HIS A 23 -5.05 13.27 -13.43
CA HIS A 23 -5.91 14.07 -12.56
C HIS A 23 -5.62 13.84 -11.08
N LEU A 24 -5.06 12.68 -10.71
CA LEU A 24 -4.70 12.37 -9.32
C LEU A 24 -3.70 13.36 -8.74
N ALA A 25 -2.74 13.83 -9.55
CA ALA A 25 -1.75 14.82 -9.11
C ALA A 25 -2.34 16.19 -8.78
N LYS A 26 -3.55 16.50 -9.27
CA LYS A 26 -4.24 17.77 -9.05
C LYS A 26 -5.16 17.74 -7.83
N LEU A 27 -5.37 16.57 -7.23
CA LEU A 27 -6.24 16.43 -6.07
C LEU A 27 -5.50 16.85 -4.79
N SER A 28 -6.18 17.62 -3.94
CA SER A 28 -5.64 18.02 -2.63
C SER A 28 -5.67 16.87 -1.62
N SER A 29 -6.65 15.98 -1.73
CA SER A 29 -6.77 14.76 -0.95
C SER A 29 -7.30 13.63 -1.82
N ASP A 30 -6.82 12.42 -1.55
CA ASP A 30 -7.27 11.18 -2.19
C ASP A 30 -7.91 10.29 -1.12
N HIS A 31 -9.09 9.76 -1.42
CA HIS A 31 -9.91 8.96 -0.51
C HIS A 31 -10.16 7.59 -1.12
N LEU A 32 -9.53 6.57 -0.54
CA LEU A 32 -9.72 5.18 -0.92
C LEU A 32 -10.94 4.63 -0.19
N TYR A 33 -12.14 4.92 -0.69
CA TYR A 33 -13.42 4.64 -0.02
C TYR A 33 -13.58 3.19 0.44
N HIS A 34 -13.25 2.21 -0.39
CA HIS A 34 -13.38 0.79 -0.04
C HIS A 34 -12.39 0.30 1.01
N LEU A 35 -11.31 1.05 1.23
CA LEU A 35 -10.29 0.75 2.23
C LEU A 35 -10.41 1.66 3.45
N ALA A 36 -11.35 2.61 3.44
CA ALA A 36 -11.51 3.65 4.46
C ALA A 36 -10.21 4.45 4.75
N LEU A 37 -9.32 4.58 3.76
CA LEU A 37 -8.06 5.32 3.87
C LEU A 37 -8.15 6.67 3.18
N SER A 38 -7.41 7.65 3.71
CA SER A 38 -7.27 8.97 3.09
C SER A 38 -5.85 9.48 3.23
N THR A 39 -5.33 10.13 2.18
CA THR A 39 -4.00 10.76 2.18
C THR A 39 -3.89 11.95 3.12
N THR A 40 -5.00 12.54 3.56
CA THR A 40 -5.02 13.64 4.52
C THR A 40 -4.83 13.17 5.96
N THR A 41 -5.39 12.01 6.29
CA THR A 41 -5.44 11.50 7.67
C THR A 41 -4.38 10.44 7.95
N HIS A 42 -3.87 9.77 6.92
CA HIS A 42 -2.89 8.70 7.07
C HIS A 42 -1.72 8.89 6.10
N SER A 43 -0.49 8.70 6.59
CA SER A 43 0.69 8.70 5.75
C SER A 43 0.84 7.36 5.03
N LEU A 44 0.38 7.30 3.78
CA LEU A 44 0.46 6.08 2.95
C LEU A 44 1.90 5.58 2.77
N VAL A 45 2.87 6.49 2.72
CA VAL A 45 4.30 6.17 2.55
C VAL A 45 4.84 5.43 3.77
N ASP A 46 4.48 5.85 4.98
CA ASP A 46 4.98 5.23 6.21
C ASP A 46 4.33 3.87 6.45
N MET A 47 3.07 3.70 6.04
CA MET A 47 2.34 2.44 6.22
C MET A 47 2.65 1.38 5.16
N PHE A 48 2.89 1.79 3.91
CA PHE A 48 3.01 0.86 2.78
C PHE A 48 4.32 0.99 1.98
N GLY A 49 5.26 1.81 2.44
CA GLY A 49 6.52 2.06 1.72
C GLY A 49 7.47 0.85 1.67
N ASP A 50 7.36 -0.05 2.64
CA ASP A 50 8.15 -1.29 2.72
C ASP A 50 7.50 -2.48 1.98
N VAL A 51 6.26 -2.34 1.52
CA VAL A 51 5.53 -3.41 0.84
C VAL A 51 6.18 -3.76 -0.50
N LYS A 52 6.55 -5.05 -0.66
CA LYS A 52 7.11 -5.61 -1.90
C LYS A 52 6.18 -6.60 -2.61
N PHE A 53 5.33 -7.27 -1.86
CA PHE A 53 4.43 -8.30 -2.36
C PHE A 53 3.01 -8.02 -1.89
N VAL A 54 2.06 -8.08 -2.83
CA VAL A 54 0.63 -7.94 -2.55
C VAL A 54 -0.05 -9.23 -2.98
N CYS A 55 -0.56 -9.98 -2.01
CA CYS A 55 -1.37 -11.17 -2.27
C CYS A 55 -2.85 -10.81 -2.12
N MET A 56 -3.65 -11.13 -3.14
CA MET A 56 -5.09 -10.85 -3.15
C MET A 56 -5.89 -12.16 -3.20
N GLY A 57 -7.09 -12.15 -2.63
CA GLY A 57 -7.99 -13.29 -2.64
C GLY A 57 -9.45 -12.87 -2.44
N GLY A 58 -10.39 -13.73 -2.84
CA GLY A 58 -11.81 -13.40 -2.85
C GLY A 58 -12.44 -13.36 -1.45
N THR A 59 -12.14 -14.34 -0.61
CA THR A 59 -12.74 -14.45 0.73
C THR A 59 -11.81 -13.85 1.79
N PRO A 60 -12.31 -12.99 2.70
CA PRO A 60 -11.48 -12.39 3.75
C PRO A 60 -10.84 -13.44 4.67
N SER A 61 -11.60 -14.47 5.08
CA SER A 61 -11.09 -15.56 5.91
C SER A 61 -9.90 -16.31 5.27
N ARG A 62 -9.91 -16.46 3.94
CA ARG A 62 -8.79 -17.09 3.22
C ARG A 62 -7.53 -16.22 3.27
N MET A 63 -7.69 -14.90 3.15
CA MET A 63 -6.58 -13.96 3.21
C MET A 63 -6.00 -13.84 4.61
N GLU A 64 -6.84 -13.93 5.65
CA GLU A 64 -6.40 -13.99 7.03
C GLU A 64 -5.55 -15.23 7.31
N GLN A 65 -6.02 -16.41 6.89
CA GLN A 65 -5.26 -17.66 7.02
C GLN A 65 -3.93 -17.59 6.28
N PHE A 66 -3.93 -17.03 5.06
CA PHE A 66 -2.71 -16.84 4.30
C PHE A 66 -1.73 -15.89 5.00
N ALA A 67 -2.20 -14.77 5.55
CA ALA A 67 -1.36 -13.83 6.27
C ALA A 67 -0.73 -14.45 7.53
N ARG A 68 -1.49 -15.26 8.29
CA ARG A 68 -0.96 -16.01 9.43
C ARG A 68 0.09 -17.03 9.00
N LEU A 69 -0.16 -17.77 7.92
CA LEU A 69 0.79 -18.74 7.38
C LEU A 69 2.07 -18.05 6.88
N ALA A 70 1.94 -16.93 6.16
CA ALA A 70 3.08 -16.17 5.67
C ALA A 70 3.95 -15.64 6.82
N LYS A 71 3.31 -15.12 7.88
CA LYS A 71 4.01 -14.68 9.10
C LYS A 71 4.83 -15.81 9.73
N GLU A 72 4.24 -16.99 9.87
CA GLU A 72 4.91 -18.17 10.42
C GLU A 72 6.09 -18.62 9.54
N LYS A 73 5.88 -18.73 8.22
CA LYS A 73 6.91 -19.23 7.29
C LYS A 73 8.05 -18.23 7.08
N LEU A 74 7.76 -16.94 7.09
CA LEU A 74 8.76 -15.87 6.90
C LEU A 74 9.39 -15.43 8.23
N ASN A 75 8.96 -15.98 9.37
CA ASN A 75 9.42 -15.62 10.72
C ASN A 75 9.41 -14.09 10.98
N LEU A 76 8.37 -13.40 10.50
CA LEU A 76 8.26 -11.95 10.62
C LEU A 76 7.87 -11.55 12.05
N LYS A 77 8.72 -10.76 12.70
CA LYS A 77 8.42 -10.12 13.98
C LYS A 77 7.68 -8.82 13.73
N LEU A 78 6.36 -8.86 13.81
CA LEU A 78 5.54 -7.66 13.77
C LEU A 78 5.65 -6.92 15.11
N PRO A 79 5.71 -5.58 15.12
CA PRO A 79 5.67 -4.80 16.36
C PRO A 79 4.35 -5.04 17.10
N THR A 80 4.40 -5.06 18.43
CA THR A 80 3.24 -5.33 19.29
C THR A 80 2.07 -4.40 18.95
N GLY A 81 0.88 -4.96 18.72
CA GLY A 81 -0.33 -4.21 18.36
C GLY A 81 -0.62 -4.08 16.86
N THR A 82 0.26 -4.57 15.98
CA THR A 82 0.05 -4.63 14.52
C THR A 82 -0.30 -6.04 14.01
N ASP A 83 -0.47 -6.98 14.93
CA ASP A 83 -0.82 -8.36 14.59
C ASP A 83 -2.33 -8.51 14.34
N LEU A 84 -2.70 -9.57 13.61
CA LEU A 84 -4.09 -9.93 13.34
C LEU A 84 -4.79 -10.42 14.62
N CYS A 85 -5.26 -9.49 15.44
CA CYS A 85 -6.15 -9.75 16.58
C CYS A 85 -7.57 -10.11 16.12
#